data_AF-A0AAN9EKY7-F1
#
_entry.id   AF-A0AAN9EKY7-F1
#
_cell.length_a   1.000
_cell.length_b   1.000
_cell.length_c   1.000
_cell.angle_alpha   90.00
_cell.angle_beta   90.00
_cell.angle_gamma   90.00
#
_symmetry.space_group_name_H-M   'P 1'
#
loop_
_entity.id
_entity.type
_entity.pdbx_description
1 polymer ?
#
loop_
_entity_poly.entity_id
_entity_poly.type
_entity_poly.pdbx_seq_one_letter_code
_entity_poly.pdbx_strand_id
1 'polypeptide(L)'
;MGSTLLSLASLFLALSASFLHQIAGAETEHLTSSKLNSPILQDSIAKQINENPKAGWEAAINPRFSNFTVNIQLSLHLPCYYPCSYYYDYIIINVVRISGKVAQFKRLLGVKKTSRKELTSTPVITHPKSLKFPKNFDARTAWSQCSTIGRILGYPLGHCGSCWAFGAVESLQDRFCIHYDVNITLSVNDLLACCGFLCGAGCNGGEPLHAWRYLSHHGVVTEECDPYFDQIGCAHPGCEPGYKTPKCVKKCVGGNLLWKKSKHYSVSAYRVKSDPSDIMAEVYKNGPVEVAFTVYEDFAHYKSGVYKHITGSALGGHAVKLIGWGTSDDGEDYWVS
;
A
#
# COMPACT_ATOMS: atom_id res chain seq x y z
N MET A 1 -53.36 5.39 -68.55
CA MET A 1 -54.14 6.48 -67.92
C MET A 1 -54.26 6.16 -66.44
N GLY A 2 -53.71 7.03 -65.59
CA GLY A 2 -53.93 7.14 -64.13
C GLY A 2 -53.47 5.98 -63.25
N SER A 3 -53.04 6.13 -62.00
CA SER A 3 -52.56 7.28 -61.20
C SER A 3 -52.27 6.71 -59.80
N THR A 4 -51.06 6.96 -59.29
CA THR A 4 -50.66 7.17 -57.88
C THR A 4 -51.38 6.44 -56.74
N LEU A 5 -50.60 5.65 -55.99
CA LEU A 5 -50.50 5.79 -54.53
C LEU A 5 -49.15 5.22 -54.05
N LEU A 6 -48.15 6.11 -53.98
CA LEU A 6 -46.88 5.92 -53.28
C LEU A 6 -47.15 5.82 -51.77
N SER A 7 -46.85 4.68 -51.17
CA SER A 7 -46.87 4.48 -49.71
C SER A 7 -45.43 4.31 -49.20
N LEU A 8 -44.90 5.41 -48.63
CA LEU A 8 -44.20 5.50 -47.33
C LEU A 8 -43.14 4.46 -46.88
N ALA A 9 -42.58 3.63 -47.77
CA ALA A 9 -41.62 2.59 -47.36
C ALA A 9 -40.16 2.82 -47.77
N SER A 10 -39.81 4.00 -48.31
CA SER A 10 -38.46 4.26 -48.85
C SER A 10 -37.68 5.38 -48.16
N LEU A 11 -38.23 5.98 -47.09
CA LEU A 11 -37.55 7.04 -46.33
C LEU A 11 -37.07 6.64 -44.93
N PHE A 12 -37.29 5.38 -44.50
CA PHE A 12 -36.84 4.87 -43.21
C PHE A 12 -35.58 4.00 -43.26
N LEU A 13 -35.05 3.70 -44.46
CA LEU A 13 -33.81 2.92 -44.63
C LEU A 13 -32.58 3.78 -44.99
N ALA A 14 -32.74 5.09 -45.14
CA ALA A 14 -31.65 6.03 -45.44
C ALA A 14 -31.16 6.84 -44.21
N LEU A 15 -31.72 6.60 -43.02
CA LEU A 15 -31.28 7.22 -41.76
C LEU A 15 -30.65 6.23 -40.76
N SER A 16 -30.56 4.94 -41.10
CA SER A 16 -29.85 3.93 -40.29
C SER A 16 -28.50 3.51 -40.87
N ALA A 17 -28.20 3.83 -42.14
CA ALA A 17 -26.92 3.46 -42.78
C ALA A 17 -25.80 4.51 -42.61
N SER A 18 -26.15 5.77 -42.28
CA SER A 18 -25.20 6.83 -41.93
C SER A 18 -24.87 6.89 -40.42
N PHE A 19 -25.49 6.02 -39.61
CA PHE A 19 -25.17 5.87 -38.18
C PHE A 19 -24.38 4.59 -37.86
N LEU A 20 -24.20 3.70 -38.84
CA LEU A 20 -23.45 2.43 -38.69
C LEU A 20 -22.03 2.48 -39.28
N HIS A 21 -21.63 3.60 -39.90
CA HIS A 21 -20.23 3.85 -40.30
C HIS A 21 -19.43 4.67 -39.27
N GLN A 22 -20.03 4.99 -38.11
CA GLN A 22 -19.37 5.73 -37.02
C GLN A 22 -19.20 4.92 -35.73
N ILE A 23 -19.41 3.59 -35.75
CA ILE A 23 -19.31 2.71 -34.56
C ILE A 23 -18.46 1.45 -34.85
N ALA A 24 -17.45 1.58 -35.72
CA ALA A 24 -16.51 0.48 -36.02
C ALA A 24 -15.05 0.96 -36.12
N GLY A 25 -14.69 2.04 -35.42
CA GLY A 25 -13.35 2.64 -35.52
C GLY A 25 -12.97 3.54 -34.35
N ALA A 26 -13.41 3.21 -33.12
CA ALA A 26 -13.06 3.98 -31.92
C ALA A 26 -12.92 3.09 -30.67
N GLU A 27 -12.37 1.89 -30.79
CA GLU A 27 -11.94 1.06 -29.65
C GLU A 27 -10.69 0.25 -30.02
N THR A 28 -9.61 0.94 -30.35
CA THR A 28 -8.20 0.47 -30.25
C THR A 28 -7.34 1.57 -30.87
N GLU A 29 -6.24 1.95 -30.20
CA GLU A 29 -5.44 3.17 -30.43
C GLU A 29 -6.10 4.40 -29.76
N HIS A 30 -5.61 4.95 -28.66
CA HIS A 30 -4.24 5.43 -28.48
C HIS A 30 -4.04 5.63 -26.96
N LEU A 31 -3.48 4.63 -26.26
CA LEU A 31 -2.96 4.81 -24.91
C LEU A 31 -1.60 5.53 -25.01
N THR A 32 -1.58 6.69 -25.66
CA THR A 32 -0.32 7.31 -26.06
C THR A 32 0.41 7.94 -24.91
N SER A 33 1.65 7.49 -24.70
CA SER A 33 2.88 8.26 -24.40
C SER A 33 2.88 9.23 -23.21
N SER A 34 1.82 9.99 -22.93
CA SER A 34 1.76 10.95 -21.82
C SER A 34 1.51 10.29 -20.45
N LYS A 35 1.02 9.05 -20.41
CA LYS A 35 0.81 8.28 -19.17
C LYS A 35 2.03 7.48 -18.68
N LEU A 36 3.06 7.29 -19.52
CA LEU A 36 4.26 6.53 -19.16
C LEU A 36 5.36 7.34 -18.44
N ASN A 37 5.23 8.67 -18.36
CA ASN A 37 6.15 9.52 -17.62
C ASN A 37 5.58 9.90 -16.24
N SER A 38 5.20 8.90 -15.44
CA SER A 38 5.02 9.10 -14.00
C SER A 38 6.40 9.30 -13.37
N PRO A 39 6.61 10.25 -12.46
CA PRO A 39 7.88 10.37 -11.74
C PRO A 39 8.26 9.09 -10.96
N ILE A 40 7.27 8.26 -10.62
CA ILE A 40 7.48 7.02 -9.87
C ILE A 40 7.71 5.83 -10.80
N LEU A 41 6.94 5.72 -11.90
CA LEU A 41 7.11 4.65 -12.87
C LEU A 41 7.85 5.17 -14.10
N GLN A 42 9.09 4.72 -14.27
CA GLN A 42 9.97 5.17 -15.33
C GLN A 42 10.49 3.95 -16.10
N ASP A 43 10.27 3.93 -17.41
CA ASP A 43 10.81 2.88 -18.29
C ASP A 43 12.35 2.79 -18.19
N SER A 44 13.01 3.92 -17.93
CA SER A 44 14.46 3.98 -17.70
C SER A 44 14.90 3.16 -16.49
N ILE A 45 14.15 3.21 -15.39
CA ILE A 45 14.44 2.43 -14.18
C ILE A 45 14.22 0.95 -14.46
N ALA A 46 13.08 0.58 -15.05
CA ALA A 46 12.78 -0.82 -15.39
C ALA A 46 13.85 -1.41 -16.32
N LYS A 47 14.25 -0.65 -17.35
CA LYS A 47 15.33 -1.04 -18.26
C LYS A 47 16.67 -1.21 -17.53
N GLN A 48 17.05 -0.25 -16.70
CA GLN A 48 18.30 -0.29 -15.93
C GLN A 48 18.39 -1.53 -15.03
N ILE A 49 17.27 -1.94 -14.42
CA ILE A 49 17.22 -3.13 -13.56
C ILE A 49 17.34 -4.40 -14.41
N ASN A 50 16.54 -4.52 -15.47
CA ASN A 50 16.51 -5.72 -16.30
C ASN A 50 17.78 -5.95 -17.11
N GLU A 51 18.54 -4.89 -17.44
CA GLU A 51 19.85 -4.98 -18.08
C GLU A 51 21.00 -5.23 -17.09
N ASN A 52 20.75 -5.16 -15.77
CA ASN A 52 21.78 -5.37 -14.76
C ASN A 52 21.87 -6.86 -14.39
N PRO A 53 22.96 -7.57 -14.76
CA PRO A 53 23.12 -9.00 -14.50
C PRO A 53 23.23 -9.33 -13.00
N LYS A 54 23.45 -8.32 -12.14
CA LYS A 54 23.53 -8.47 -10.68
C LYS A 54 22.25 -8.07 -9.98
N ALA A 55 21.18 -7.69 -10.69
CA ALA A 55 19.93 -7.26 -10.05
C ALA A 55 19.34 -8.39 -9.19
N GLY A 56 19.22 -9.61 -9.72
CA GLY A 56 18.59 -10.73 -9.01
C GLY A 56 17.06 -10.65 -8.93
N TRP A 57 16.45 -9.68 -9.62
CA TRP A 57 15.01 -9.48 -9.68
C TRP A 57 14.59 -8.83 -11.01
N GLU A 58 13.33 -9.04 -11.39
CA GLU A 58 12.72 -8.51 -12.61
C GLU A 58 11.90 -7.25 -12.28
N ALA A 59 12.10 -6.22 -13.09
CA ALA A 59 11.33 -4.98 -13.04
C ALA A 59 10.31 -4.91 -14.18
N ALA A 60 9.12 -4.41 -13.87
CA ALA A 60 8.11 -4.09 -14.87
C ALA A 60 7.31 -2.85 -14.46
N ILE A 61 6.68 -2.21 -15.45
CA ILE A 61 5.69 -1.16 -15.19
C ILE A 61 4.51 -1.79 -14.46
N ASN A 62 4.31 -1.40 -13.21
CA ASN A 62 3.24 -1.93 -12.38
C ASN A 62 1.95 -1.12 -12.60
N PRO A 63 0.89 -1.69 -13.19
CA PRO A 63 -0.37 -0.96 -13.46
C PRO A 63 -1.03 -0.44 -12.18
N ARG A 64 -0.73 -1.02 -11.01
CA ARG A 64 -1.20 -0.49 -9.72
C ARG A 64 -0.71 0.94 -9.50
N PHE A 65 0.50 1.25 -9.94
CA PHE A 65 1.11 2.56 -9.77
C PHE A 65 0.98 3.46 -11.03
N SER A 66 0.37 2.97 -12.12
CA SER A 66 0.22 3.73 -13.37
C SER A 66 -0.80 4.86 -13.26
N ASN A 67 -1.84 4.68 -12.43
CA ASN A 67 -2.89 5.67 -12.17
C ASN A 67 -2.51 6.74 -11.12
N PHE A 68 -1.25 6.78 -10.66
CA PHE A 68 -0.72 7.90 -9.87
C PHE A 68 -0.46 9.15 -10.76
N THR A 69 -1.19 9.26 -11.88
CA THR A 69 -1.09 10.26 -12.93
C THR A 69 -2.24 11.27 -12.84
N VAL A 70 -1.89 12.55 -12.99
CA VAL A 70 -2.74 13.72 -12.71
C VAL A 70 -3.80 13.95 -13.79
N ASN A 71 -5.03 14.30 -13.37
CA ASN A 71 -5.95 15.13 -14.14
C ASN A 71 -5.45 16.59 -14.08
N ILE A 72 -4.93 17.12 -15.19
CA ILE A 72 -4.51 18.52 -15.27
C ILE A 72 -5.79 19.36 -15.32
N GLN A 73 -6.23 19.94 -14.20
CA GLN A 73 -7.23 20.98 -14.24
C GLN A 73 -6.54 22.29 -14.64
N LEU A 74 -6.58 22.59 -15.94
CA LEU A 74 -6.24 23.91 -16.47
C LEU A 74 -7.30 24.91 -15.96
N SER A 75 -6.99 25.63 -14.89
CA SER A 75 -7.71 26.86 -14.57
C SER A 75 -7.23 27.97 -15.50
N LEU A 76 -7.85 28.06 -16.68
CA LEU A 76 -7.72 29.22 -17.57
C LEU A 76 -8.35 30.44 -16.86
N HIS A 77 -7.54 31.27 -16.22
CA HIS A 77 -7.97 32.64 -15.92
C HIS A 77 -7.79 33.46 -17.20
N LEU A 78 -8.91 33.79 -17.86
CA LEU A 78 -8.93 34.76 -18.95
C LEU A 78 -8.41 36.11 -18.43
N PRO A 79 -7.42 36.74 -19.08
CA PRO A 79 -7.03 38.09 -18.73
C PRO A 79 -8.18 39.05 -19.08
N CYS A 80 -8.70 39.77 -18.09
CA CYS A 80 -9.54 40.93 -18.33
C CYS A 80 -8.76 41.97 -19.16
N TYR A 81 -9.38 42.42 -20.25
CA TYR A 81 -8.80 43.37 -21.20
C TYR A 81 -9.02 44.81 -20.70
N TYR A 82 -7.94 45.47 -20.26
CA TYR A 82 -7.72 46.93 -20.20
C TYR A 82 -8.68 47.86 -19.38
N PRO A 83 -8.21 49.05 -18.91
CA PRO A 83 -6.96 49.72 -19.25
C PRO A 83 -5.90 49.82 -18.16
N CYS A 84 -4.64 49.68 -18.62
CA CYS A 84 -3.39 49.77 -17.88
C CYS A 84 -3.12 51.17 -17.30
N SER A 85 -2.48 51.23 -16.13
CA SER A 85 -1.43 52.23 -15.88
C SER A 85 -0.48 51.79 -14.75
N TYR A 86 0.82 51.94 -15.04
CA TYR A 86 2.01 51.91 -14.15
C TYR A 86 2.66 50.56 -13.76
N TYR A 87 3.70 50.22 -14.54
CA TYR A 87 4.98 49.57 -14.21
C TYR A 87 5.12 48.79 -12.88
N TYR A 88 5.27 47.47 -12.98
CA TYR A 88 6.39 46.68 -12.43
C TYR A 88 6.54 45.40 -13.27
N ASP A 89 7.70 45.19 -13.89
CA ASP A 89 8.06 43.93 -14.56
C ASP A 89 8.25 42.83 -13.50
N TYR A 90 7.23 42.01 -13.28
CA TYR A 90 7.40 40.71 -12.63
C TYR A 90 7.14 39.63 -13.67
N ILE A 91 8.21 38.99 -14.14
CA ILE A 91 8.09 37.67 -14.77
C ILE A 91 7.63 36.73 -13.65
N ILE A 92 6.32 36.41 -13.62
CA ILE A 92 5.85 35.27 -12.83
C ILE A 92 6.37 34.02 -13.54
N ILE A 93 7.55 33.56 -13.13
CA ILE A 93 7.98 32.20 -13.41
C ILE A 93 7.02 31.31 -12.64
N ASN A 94 6.00 30.79 -13.32
CA ASN A 94 5.19 29.70 -12.80
C ASN A 94 6.13 28.50 -12.63
N VAL A 95 6.74 28.36 -11.46
CA VAL A 95 7.35 27.12 -11.03
C VAL A 95 6.18 26.16 -10.84
N VAL A 96 5.85 25.41 -11.90
CA VAL A 96 4.95 24.26 -11.81
C VAL A 96 5.59 23.31 -10.82
N ARG A 97 5.11 23.34 -9.58
CA ARG A 97 5.61 22.48 -8.51
C ARG A 97 5.21 21.05 -8.85
N ILE A 98 6.11 20.27 -9.46
CA ILE A 98 5.96 18.83 -9.74
C ILE A 98 6.01 18.02 -8.42
N SER A 99 5.28 18.44 -7.37
CA SER A 99 5.33 17.82 -6.04
C SER A 99 4.13 16.91 -5.72
N GLY A 100 3.04 17.00 -6.49
CA GLY A 100 1.83 16.19 -6.24
C GLY A 100 2.01 14.69 -6.56
N LYS A 101 2.87 14.36 -7.53
CA LYS A 101 2.97 13.04 -8.16
C LYS A 101 3.66 11.97 -7.28
N VAL A 102 4.76 12.33 -6.59
CA VAL A 102 5.48 11.45 -5.65
C VAL A 102 4.76 11.36 -4.30
N ALA A 103 3.99 12.39 -3.93
CA ALA A 103 3.31 12.46 -2.63
C ALA A 103 2.27 11.35 -2.44
N GLN A 104 1.60 10.93 -3.51
CA GLN A 104 0.59 9.87 -3.46
C GLN A 104 1.21 8.50 -3.14
N PHE A 105 2.29 8.09 -3.80
CA PHE A 105 2.99 6.83 -3.47
C PHE A 105 3.62 6.89 -2.07
N LYS A 106 4.23 8.03 -1.73
CA LYS A 106 4.74 8.27 -0.37
C LYS A 106 3.68 8.14 0.71
N ARG A 107 2.40 8.31 0.37
CA ARG A 107 1.31 8.11 1.33
C ARG A 107 1.11 6.65 1.74
N LEU A 108 1.50 5.69 0.90
CA LEU A 108 1.52 4.27 1.26
C LEU A 108 2.70 3.93 2.21
N LEU A 109 3.70 4.81 2.27
CA LEU A 109 4.90 4.69 3.08
C LEU A 109 4.67 5.31 4.45
N GLY A 110 3.85 4.61 5.24
CA GLY A 110 3.34 5.09 6.52
C GLY A 110 4.31 4.97 7.70
N VAL A 111 5.52 4.42 7.55
CA VAL A 111 6.40 4.26 8.71
C VAL A 111 7.04 5.60 9.10
N LYS A 112 6.84 5.98 10.35
CA LYS A 112 7.55 7.08 11.00
C LYS A 112 8.71 6.56 11.83
N LYS A 113 9.80 7.35 11.88
CA LYS A 113 10.98 7.00 12.67
C LYS A 113 10.66 7.10 14.15
N THR A 114 10.90 6.01 14.87
CA THR A 114 10.85 6.00 16.32
C THR A 114 12.01 6.77 16.93
N SER A 115 11.71 7.57 17.97
CA SER A 115 12.71 8.38 18.64
C SER A 115 13.79 7.49 19.32
N ARG A 116 15.02 8.01 19.42
CA ARG A 116 16.14 7.29 20.05
C ARG A 116 15.82 6.89 21.50
N LYS A 117 15.14 7.76 22.24
CA LYS A 117 14.72 7.51 23.63
C LYS A 117 13.84 6.27 23.72
N GLU A 118 12.88 6.14 22.82
CA GLU A 118 11.96 4.98 22.80
C GLU A 118 12.64 3.69 22.35
N LEU A 119 13.59 3.78 21.42
CA LEU A 119 14.41 2.64 21.05
C LEU A 119 15.24 2.14 22.24
N THR A 120 15.84 3.04 23.02
CA THR A 120 16.66 2.66 24.18
C THR A 120 15.86 2.18 25.39
N SER A 121 14.62 2.62 25.55
CA SER A 121 13.75 2.20 26.66
C SER A 121 13.04 0.87 26.40
N THR A 122 13.06 0.37 25.16
CA THR A 122 12.36 -0.87 24.80
C THR A 122 13.28 -2.09 24.96
N PRO A 123 12.80 -3.15 25.63
CA PRO A 123 13.55 -4.41 25.71
C PRO A 123 13.93 -4.94 24.33
N VAL A 124 15.18 -5.40 24.22
CA VAL A 124 15.69 -6.06 23.01
C VAL A 124 15.88 -7.54 23.31
N ILE A 125 15.25 -8.39 22.51
CA ILE A 125 15.41 -9.84 22.57
C ILE A 125 16.55 -10.25 21.63
N THR A 126 17.38 -11.17 22.13
CA THR A 126 18.41 -11.87 21.40
C THR A 126 18.26 -13.37 21.65
N HIS A 127 18.69 -14.18 20.70
CA HIS A 127 18.62 -15.63 20.73
C HIS A 127 20.02 -16.26 20.68
N PRO A 128 20.20 -17.49 21.20
CA PRO A 128 21.48 -18.17 21.15
C PRO A 128 21.97 -18.38 19.71
N LYS A 129 23.22 -17.98 19.43
CA LYS A 129 23.85 -18.14 18.10
C LYS A 129 24.13 -19.59 17.70
N SER A 130 23.96 -20.53 18.63
CA SER A 130 24.07 -21.97 18.38
C SER A 130 22.85 -22.58 17.70
N LEU A 131 21.74 -21.83 17.59
CA LEU A 131 20.54 -22.30 16.89
C LEU A 131 20.84 -22.50 15.41
N LYS A 132 20.47 -23.68 14.90
CA LYS A 132 20.56 -24.02 13.48
C LYS A 132 19.16 -23.99 12.88
N PHE A 133 19.05 -23.34 11.74
CA PHE A 133 17.78 -23.16 11.03
C PHE A 133 17.80 -23.91 9.70
N PRO A 134 16.64 -24.36 9.20
CA PRO A 134 16.56 -24.89 7.84
C PRO A 134 16.92 -23.81 6.82
N LYS A 135 17.43 -24.22 5.65
CA LYS A 135 17.78 -23.32 4.54
C LYS A 135 16.59 -22.46 4.12
N ASN A 136 15.40 -23.07 4.10
CA ASN A 136 14.14 -22.41 3.77
C ASN A 136 13.16 -22.61 4.93
N PHE A 137 12.41 -21.57 5.24
CA PHE A 137 11.34 -21.60 6.22
C PHE A 137 10.19 -20.71 5.76
N ASP A 138 8.98 -21.24 5.88
CA ASP A 138 7.75 -20.52 5.56
C ASP A 138 6.70 -20.81 6.64
N ALA A 139 6.33 -19.77 7.39
CA ALA A 139 5.34 -19.84 8.45
C ALA A 139 4.00 -20.43 7.99
N ARG A 140 3.61 -20.24 6.72
CA ARG A 140 2.36 -20.79 6.16
C ARG A 140 2.38 -22.31 6.10
N THR A 141 3.55 -22.89 5.90
CA THR A 141 3.74 -24.34 5.88
C THR A 141 4.01 -24.90 7.27
N ALA A 142 4.77 -24.18 8.09
CA ALA A 142 5.10 -24.58 9.46
C ALA A 142 3.87 -24.60 10.38
N TRP A 143 2.93 -23.70 10.17
CA TRP A 143 1.66 -23.61 10.89
C TRP A 143 0.48 -23.59 9.93
N SER A 144 0.31 -24.67 9.17
CA SER A 144 -0.71 -24.79 8.12
C SER A 144 -2.16 -24.72 8.64
N GLN A 145 -2.39 -24.98 9.93
CA GLN A 145 -3.68 -24.77 10.60
C GLN A 145 -4.02 -23.28 10.80
N CYS A 146 -3.04 -22.40 10.69
CA CYS A 146 -3.19 -20.96 10.88
C CYS A 146 -3.44 -20.25 9.55
N SER A 147 -4.71 -20.24 9.16
CA SER A 147 -5.19 -19.61 7.91
C SER A 147 -4.87 -18.11 7.81
N THR A 148 -4.67 -17.44 8.94
CA THR A 148 -4.37 -16.00 9.01
C THR A 148 -2.99 -15.64 8.45
N ILE A 149 -2.04 -16.58 8.49
CA ILE A 149 -0.65 -16.33 8.08
C ILE A 149 -0.58 -16.05 6.57
N GLY A 150 -1.26 -16.87 5.78
CA GLY A 150 -1.31 -16.73 4.32
C GLY A 150 -2.30 -15.68 3.82
N ARG A 151 -3.13 -15.11 4.70
CA ARG A 151 -4.12 -14.10 4.31
C ARG A 151 -3.47 -12.71 4.27
N ILE A 152 -3.45 -12.12 3.09
CA ILE A 152 -3.02 -10.74 2.87
C ILE A 152 -4.18 -9.82 3.22
N LEU A 153 -4.07 -9.02 4.29
CA LEU A 153 -5.10 -8.04 4.61
C LEU A 153 -4.97 -6.80 3.72
N GLY A 154 -6.10 -6.16 3.44
CA GLY A 154 -6.12 -4.84 2.82
C GLY A 154 -5.67 -4.80 1.37
N TYR A 155 -5.72 -5.88 0.59
CA TYR A 155 -5.61 -5.75 -0.87
C TYR A 155 -6.96 -5.27 -1.46
N PRO A 156 -7.00 -4.13 -2.20
CA PRO A 156 -5.90 -3.27 -2.63
C PRO A 156 -5.81 -1.98 -1.78
N LEU A 157 -4.80 -1.87 -0.92
CA LEU A 157 -4.60 -0.77 0.03
C LEU A 157 -4.88 0.57 -0.64
N GLY A 158 -5.94 1.26 -0.20
CA GLY A 158 -6.23 2.62 -0.63
C GLY A 158 -5.15 3.60 -0.18
N HIS A 159 -5.31 4.87 -0.55
CA HIS A 159 -4.36 5.95 -0.25
C HIS A 159 -4.32 6.34 1.26
N CYS A 160 -3.93 5.40 2.12
CA CYS A 160 -3.75 5.53 3.56
C CYS A 160 -2.41 4.91 3.97
N GLY A 161 -1.58 5.65 4.70
CA GLY A 161 -0.30 5.18 5.24
C GLY A 161 -0.45 4.36 6.51
N SER A 162 -1.26 3.30 6.43
CA SER A 162 -1.62 2.41 7.54
C SER A 162 -0.74 1.16 7.64
N CYS A 163 0.34 1.04 6.84
CA CYS A 163 1.22 -0.13 6.83
C CYS A 163 1.75 -0.54 8.22
N TRP A 164 2.04 0.46 9.07
CA TRP A 164 2.47 0.27 10.47
C TRP A 164 1.41 -0.38 11.36
N ALA A 165 0.13 -0.24 11.01
CA ALA A 165 -0.98 -0.87 11.72
C ALA A 165 -1.25 -2.28 11.15
N PHE A 166 -1.18 -2.42 9.81
CA PHE A 166 -1.31 -3.72 9.15
C PHE A 166 -0.23 -4.71 9.62
N GLY A 167 1.05 -4.35 9.51
CA GLY A 167 2.15 -5.24 9.91
C GLY A 167 2.04 -5.69 11.37
N ALA A 168 1.66 -4.79 12.27
CA ALA A 168 1.44 -5.08 13.68
C ALA A 168 0.26 -6.04 13.91
N VAL A 169 -0.91 -5.74 13.34
CA VAL A 169 -2.15 -6.51 13.56
C VAL A 169 -2.08 -7.88 12.88
N GLU A 170 -1.53 -7.96 11.67
CA GLU A 170 -1.31 -9.24 10.97
C GLU A 170 -0.35 -10.14 11.74
N SER A 171 0.75 -9.60 12.25
CA SER A 171 1.68 -10.38 13.07
C SER A 171 1.04 -10.82 14.40
N LEU A 172 0.22 -9.98 15.01
CA LEU A 172 -0.47 -10.30 16.27
C LEU A 172 -1.50 -11.42 16.08
N GLN A 173 -2.37 -11.33 15.08
CA GLN A 173 -3.39 -12.37 14.84
C GLN A 173 -2.75 -13.73 14.50
N ASP A 174 -1.62 -13.72 13.77
CA ASP A 174 -0.88 -14.95 13.46
C ASP A 174 -0.33 -15.59 14.73
N ARG A 175 0.19 -14.77 15.66
CA ARG A 175 0.66 -15.22 16.97
C ARG A 175 -0.47 -15.74 17.87
N PHE A 176 -1.70 -15.23 17.73
CA PHE A 176 -2.85 -15.82 18.42
C PHE A 176 -3.09 -17.26 17.97
N CYS A 177 -3.03 -17.53 16.67
CA CYS A 177 -3.18 -18.89 16.18
C CYS A 177 -2.00 -19.79 16.59
N ILE A 178 -0.76 -19.32 16.41
CA ILE A 178 0.44 -20.12 16.67
C ILE A 178 0.56 -20.54 18.15
N HIS A 179 0.23 -19.65 19.09
CA HIS A 179 0.42 -19.91 20.53
C HIS A 179 -0.83 -20.39 21.26
N TYR A 180 -2.02 -20.09 20.75
CA TYR A 180 -3.28 -20.39 21.44
C TYR A 180 -4.28 -21.19 20.61
N ASP A 181 -3.92 -21.58 19.37
CA ASP A 181 -4.81 -22.28 18.44
C ASP A 181 -6.11 -21.49 18.13
N VAL A 182 -6.02 -20.16 18.14
CA VAL A 182 -7.14 -19.25 17.86
C VAL A 182 -6.96 -18.57 16.51
N ASN A 183 -7.68 -19.04 15.50
CA ASN A 183 -7.79 -18.37 14.20
C ASN A 183 -8.72 -17.15 14.28
N ILE A 184 -8.15 -15.99 14.62
CA ILE A 184 -8.90 -14.73 14.77
C ILE A 184 -8.49 -13.71 13.72
N THR A 185 -9.43 -12.84 13.33
CA THR A 185 -9.12 -11.68 12.47
C THR A 185 -9.26 -10.42 13.30
N LEU A 186 -8.16 -9.69 13.44
CA LEU A 186 -8.11 -8.49 14.27
C LEU A 186 -8.31 -7.23 13.43
N SER A 187 -8.90 -6.21 14.04
CA SER A 187 -9.22 -4.96 13.37
C SER A 187 -7.99 -4.08 13.23
N VAL A 188 -7.60 -3.83 11.97
CA VAL A 188 -6.61 -2.80 11.64
C VAL A 188 -7.19 -1.40 11.89
N ASN A 189 -8.49 -1.22 11.66
CA ASN A 189 -9.17 0.06 11.84
C ASN A 189 -9.09 0.57 13.28
N ASP A 190 -9.32 -0.29 14.25
CA ASP A 190 -9.32 0.05 15.66
C ASP A 190 -7.94 0.55 16.10
N LEU A 191 -6.86 -0.15 15.71
CA LEU A 191 -5.50 0.31 15.96
C LEU A 191 -5.23 1.67 15.28
N LEU A 192 -5.57 1.77 13.99
CA LEU A 192 -5.32 2.94 13.16
C LEU A 192 -6.03 4.19 13.68
N ALA A 193 -7.29 4.05 14.07
CA ALA A 193 -8.17 5.14 14.46
C ALA A 193 -8.02 5.50 15.95
N CYS A 194 -7.86 4.50 16.82
CA CYS A 194 -7.94 4.69 18.28
C CYS A 194 -6.58 4.82 18.97
N CYS A 195 -5.46 4.44 18.35
CA CYS A 195 -4.15 4.73 18.94
C CYS A 195 -3.83 6.23 18.95
N GLY A 196 -4.34 6.97 17.96
CA GLY A 196 -4.16 8.41 17.87
C GLY A 196 -2.69 8.84 17.91
N PHE A 197 -2.40 9.92 18.62
CA PHE A 197 -1.06 10.51 18.71
C PHE A 197 0.00 9.61 19.34
N LEU A 198 -0.40 8.56 20.09
CA LEU A 198 0.55 7.62 20.67
C LEU A 198 1.30 6.83 19.60
N CYS A 199 0.59 6.41 18.54
CA CYS A 199 1.20 5.68 17.42
C CYS A 199 1.60 6.59 16.27
N GLY A 200 1.03 7.80 16.18
CA GLY A 200 1.36 8.76 15.13
C GLY A 200 0.12 9.49 14.60
N ALA A 201 -0.12 9.42 13.29
CA ALA A 201 -1.16 10.19 12.62
C ALA A 201 -2.07 9.34 11.72
N GLY A 202 -2.32 8.09 12.10
CA GLY A 202 -3.22 7.19 11.38
C GLY A 202 -2.79 6.98 9.92
N CYS A 203 -3.64 7.40 8.97
CA CYS A 203 -3.37 7.35 7.53
C CYS A 203 -2.24 8.28 7.06
N ASN A 204 -1.73 9.16 7.91
CA ASN A 204 -0.53 9.98 7.63
C ASN A 204 0.73 9.39 8.28
N GLY A 205 0.71 8.09 8.55
CA GLY A 205 1.82 7.31 9.07
C GLY A 205 1.91 7.26 10.59
N GLY A 206 2.59 6.22 11.07
CA GLY A 206 2.77 5.87 12.47
C GLY A 206 4.01 5.03 12.72
N GLU A 207 4.25 4.77 13.99
CA GLU A 207 5.45 4.11 14.50
C GLU A 207 5.14 2.67 14.92
N PRO A 208 5.75 1.65 14.29
CA PRO A 208 5.54 0.24 14.63
C PRO A 208 5.72 -0.06 16.12
N LEU A 209 6.77 0.48 16.76
CA LEU A 209 7.02 0.23 18.18
C LEU A 209 5.86 0.70 19.08
N HIS A 210 5.31 1.88 18.81
CA HIS A 210 4.18 2.41 19.56
C HIS A 210 2.90 1.61 19.28
N ALA A 211 2.75 1.07 18.07
CA ALA A 211 1.68 0.15 17.73
C ALA A 211 1.71 -1.08 18.65
N TRP A 212 2.85 -1.77 18.77
CA TRP A 212 2.98 -2.92 19.66
C TRP A 212 2.75 -2.60 21.14
N ARG A 213 3.20 -1.42 21.60
CA ARG A 213 2.89 -0.96 22.97
C ARG A 213 1.41 -0.71 23.18
N TYR A 214 0.73 -0.11 22.19
CA TYR A 214 -0.72 0.06 22.23
C TYR A 214 -1.44 -1.30 22.25
N LEU A 215 -1.00 -2.26 21.42
CA LEU A 215 -1.53 -3.62 21.42
C LEU A 215 -1.36 -4.29 22.79
N SER A 216 -0.27 -4.02 23.51
CA SER A 216 -0.05 -4.56 24.86
C SER A 216 -0.91 -3.88 25.94
N HIS A 217 -1.06 -2.55 25.90
CA HIS A 217 -1.78 -1.81 26.95
C HIS A 217 -3.29 -1.67 26.72
N HIS A 218 -3.72 -1.56 25.47
CA HIS A 218 -5.10 -1.25 25.10
C HIS A 218 -5.77 -2.32 24.26
N GLY A 219 -4.97 -3.09 23.51
CA GLY A 219 -5.46 -4.15 22.64
C GLY A 219 -6.32 -3.63 21.49
N VAL A 220 -6.72 -4.56 20.63
CA VAL A 220 -7.58 -4.30 19.46
C VAL A 220 -8.78 -5.22 19.43
N VAL A 221 -9.86 -4.77 18.82
CA VAL A 221 -11.05 -5.61 18.59
C VAL A 221 -10.88 -6.49 17.35
N THR A 222 -11.87 -7.33 17.08
CA THR A 222 -11.93 -8.13 15.85
C THR A 222 -12.34 -7.28 14.65
N GLU A 223 -11.95 -7.71 13.45
CA GLU A 223 -12.40 -7.10 12.19
C GLU A 223 -13.93 -7.15 12.05
N GLU A 224 -14.60 -8.16 12.60
CA GLU A 224 -16.08 -8.20 12.66
C GLU A 224 -16.66 -7.06 13.51
N CYS A 225 -15.98 -6.67 14.59
CA CYS A 225 -16.43 -5.57 15.44
C CYS A 225 -16.19 -4.22 14.76
N ASP A 226 -14.99 -3.97 14.24
CA ASP A 226 -14.64 -2.71 13.61
C ASP A 226 -13.91 -2.96 12.28
N PRO A 227 -14.64 -3.18 11.18
CA PRO A 227 -14.05 -3.49 9.88
C PRO A 227 -13.16 -2.35 9.37
N TYR A 228 -12.16 -2.69 8.56
CA TYR A 228 -11.36 -1.70 7.87
C TYR A 228 -12.22 -0.76 7.02
N PHE A 229 -12.01 0.54 7.18
CA PHE A 229 -12.88 1.55 6.59
C PHE A 229 -12.85 1.56 5.05
N ASP A 230 -11.83 0.97 4.42
CA ASP A 230 -11.65 0.89 2.98
C ASP A 230 -11.72 -0.56 2.50
N GLN A 231 -12.87 -0.95 1.94
CA GLN A 231 -13.16 -2.31 1.48
C GLN A 231 -13.01 -2.48 -0.04
N ILE A 232 -12.84 -1.38 -0.78
CA ILE A 232 -12.82 -1.37 -2.26
C ILE A 232 -11.42 -1.07 -2.78
N GLY A 233 -10.62 -0.33 -2.01
CA GLY A 233 -9.31 0.13 -2.43
C GLY A 233 -9.38 1.10 -3.60
N CYS A 234 -8.24 1.31 -4.26
CA CYS A 234 -8.13 2.22 -5.40
C CYS A 234 -8.62 1.63 -6.74
N ALA A 235 -9.86 1.13 -6.77
CA ALA A 235 -10.51 0.60 -7.98
C ALA A 235 -11.39 1.64 -8.71
N HIS A 236 -11.40 2.90 -8.29
CA HIS A 236 -12.20 3.97 -8.91
C HIS A 236 -11.32 5.06 -9.55
N PRO A 237 -11.74 5.68 -10.67
CA PRO A 237 -11.18 6.95 -11.06
C PRO A 237 -11.45 7.98 -9.95
N GLY A 238 -10.39 8.61 -9.41
CA GLY A 238 -10.52 9.63 -8.37
C GLY A 238 -10.13 9.19 -6.96
N CYS A 239 -9.04 8.44 -6.79
CA CYS A 239 -8.41 8.25 -5.48
C CYS A 239 -7.79 9.54 -4.88
N GLU A 240 -8.34 10.70 -5.16
CA GLU A 240 -7.93 11.97 -4.57
C GLU A 240 -9.11 12.66 -3.87
N PRO A 241 -8.86 13.29 -2.70
CA PRO A 241 -7.65 13.20 -1.89
C PRO A 241 -7.62 11.86 -1.13
N GLY A 242 -6.44 11.30 -0.87
CA GLY A 242 -6.38 10.04 -0.11
C GLY A 242 -7.04 10.15 1.27
N TYR A 243 -7.28 9.00 1.89
CA TYR A 243 -8.18 8.88 3.03
C TYR A 243 -7.70 9.61 4.29
N LYS A 244 -8.58 10.43 4.85
CA LYS A 244 -8.39 10.95 6.21
C LYS A 244 -8.48 9.78 7.18
N THR A 245 -7.70 9.84 8.26
CA THR A 245 -7.82 8.86 9.34
C THR A 245 -9.26 8.84 9.85
N PRO A 246 -9.91 7.67 9.90
CA PRO A 246 -11.26 7.55 10.45
C PRO A 246 -11.28 7.96 11.92
N LYS A 247 -12.45 8.40 12.39
CA LYS A 247 -12.62 8.69 13.82
C LYS A 247 -12.61 7.38 14.60
N CYS A 248 -11.98 7.36 15.77
CA CYS A 248 -12.08 6.24 16.69
C CYS A 248 -13.54 6.07 17.17
N VAL A 249 -14.19 4.99 16.74
CA VAL A 249 -15.53 4.63 17.17
C VAL A 249 -15.43 3.47 18.16
N LYS A 250 -15.69 3.74 19.44
CA LYS A 250 -15.61 2.73 20.52
C LYS A 250 -16.89 1.88 20.60
N LYS A 251 -17.36 1.40 19.45
CA LYS A 251 -18.59 0.60 19.31
C LYS A 251 -18.42 -0.33 18.12
N CYS A 252 -18.83 -1.58 18.28
CA CYS A 252 -18.85 -2.52 17.17
C CYS A 252 -19.97 -2.18 16.18
N VAL A 253 -19.76 -2.46 14.90
CA VAL A 253 -20.79 -2.32 13.84
C VAL A 253 -21.94 -3.29 14.07
N GLY A 254 -21.64 -4.52 14.54
CA GLY A 254 -22.61 -5.51 14.96
C GLY A 254 -23.11 -5.26 16.39
N GLY A 255 -24.43 -5.22 16.58
CA GLY A 255 -25.06 -4.92 17.88
C GLY A 255 -24.82 -5.96 19.00
N ASN A 256 -24.30 -7.14 18.66
CA ASN A 256 -24.10 -8.24 19.61
C ASN A 256 -22.74 -8.21 20.31
N LEU A 257 -21.78 -7.42 19.81
CA LEU A 257 -20.43 -7.33 20.35
C LEU A 257 -20.21 -6.00 21.07
N LEU A 258 -19.57 -6.06 22.24
CA LEU A 258 -19.20 -4.87 23.01
C LEU A 258 -17.72 -4.57 22.81
N TRP A 259 -17.40 -3.44 22.19
CA TRP A 259 -16.02 -3.03 21.86
C TRP A 259 -15.04 -3.18 23.03
N LYS A 260 -15.45 -2.81 24.26
CA LYS A 260 -14.61 -2.93 25.45
C LYS A 260 -14.34 -4.39 25.88
N LYS A 261 -15.26 -5.31 25.61
CA LYS A 261 -15.15 -6.73 25.99
C LYS A 261 -14.54 -7.59 24.89
N SER A 262 -14.46 -7.09 23.65
CA SER A 262 -13.92 -7.79 22.49
C SER A 262 -12.44 -7.47 22.23
N LYS A 263 -11.71 -6.96 23.24
CA LYS A 263 -10.30 -6.56 23.11
C LYS A 263 -9.36 -7.75 23.22
N HIS A 264 -8.38 -7.78 22.33
CA HIS A 264 -7.30 -8.77 22.24
C HIS A 264 -5.98 -8.04 22.38
N TYR A 265 -5.10 -8.57 23.23
CA TYR A 265 -3.89 -7.88 23.68
C TYR A 265 -2.64 -8.65 23.27
N SER A 266 -1.57 -7.92 22.98
CA SER A 266 -0.23 -8.50 23.00
C SER A 266 0.22 -8.68 24.45
N VAL A 267 0.97 -9.75 24.75
CA VAL A 267 1.55 -9.95 26.09
C VAL A 267 2.58 -8.88 26.42
N SER A 268 3.39 -8.48 25.43
CA SER A 268 4.42 -7.46 25.60
C SER A 268 4.80 -6.80 24.28
N ALA A 269 5.58 -5.73 24.35
CA ALA A 269 6.19 -5.07 23.21
C ALA A 269 7.71 -5.07 23.39
N TYR A 270 8.41 -5.66 22.43
CA TYR A 270 9.87 -5.77 22.43
C TYR A 270 10.42 -5.61 21.02
N ARG A 271 11.73 -5.38 20.93
CA ARG A 271 12.46 -5.33 19.67
C ARG A 271 13.26 -6.61 19.52
N VAL A 272 13.34 -7.14 18.30
CA VAL A 272 14.35 -8.16 17.98
C VAL A 272 15.62 -7.44 17.57
N LYS A 273 16.78 -7.93 18.01
CA LYS A 273 18.06 -7.41 17.52
C LYS A 273 18.11 -7.52 15.98
N SER A 274 18.58 -6.48 15.31
CA SER A 274 18.65 -6.40 13.84
C SER A 274 19.78 -7.27 13.25
N ASP A 275 19.87 -8.51 13.70
CA ASP A 275 20.80 -9.54 13.24
C ASP A 275 19.96 -10.67 12.62
N PRO A 276 20.30 -11.14 11.40
CA PRO A 276 19.50 -12.15 10.71
C PRO A 276 19.20 -13.39 11.55
N SER A 277 20.18 -13.89 12.32
CA SER A 277 19.97 -15.09 13.15
C SER A 277 18.99 -14.84 14.30
N ASP A 278 18.97 -13.63 14.88
CA ASP A 278 18.02 -13.26 15.92
C ASP A 278 16.59 -13.14 15.35
N ILE A 279 16.46 -12.59 14.13
CA ILE A 279 15.17 -12.48 13.43
C ILE A 279 14.66 -13.86 13.00
N MET A 280 15.52 -14.70 12.41
CA MET A 280 15.18 -16.08 12.06
C MET A 280 14.74 -16.86 13.30
N ALA A 281 15.47 -16.75 14.41
CA ALA A 281 15.11 -17.40 15.66
C ALA A 281 13.73 -16.96 16.17
N GLU A 282 13.45 -15.66 16.14
CA GLU A 282 12.16 -15.12 16.56
C GLU A 282 11.01 -15.64 15.68
N VAL A 283 11.19 -15.57 14.36
CA VAL A 283 10.18 -16.02 13.40
C VAL A 283 9.95 -17.53 13.52
N TYR A 284 11.03 -18.31 13.64
CA TYR A 284 10.97 -19.76 13.79
C TYR A 284 10.24 -20.20 15.06
N LYS A 285 10.50 -19.52 16.17
CA LYS A 285 9.99 -19.92 17.48
C LYS A 285 8.59 -19.38 17.75
N ASN A 286 8.36 -18.12 17.40
CA ASN A 286 7.18 -17.38 17.83
C ASN A 286 6.25 -16.98 16.70
N GLY A 287 6.62 -17.25 15.44
CA GLY A 287 5.83 -16.89 14.27
C GLY A 287 6.14 -15.49 13.73
N PRO A 288 5.35 -15.03 12.75
CA PRO A 288 5.60 -13.80 12.01
C PRO A 288 5.88 -12.58 12.89
N VAL A 289 6.73 -11.68 12.37
CA VAL A 289 7.12 -10.43 13.03
C VAL A 289 6.86 -9.24 12.12
N GLU A 290 6.57 -8.08 12.69
CA GLU A 290 6.52 -6.84 11.92
C GLU A 290 7.95 -6.31 11.70
N VAL A 291 8.26 -5.99 10.45
CA VAL A 291 9.52 -5.33 10.06
C VAL A 291 9.22 -4.07 9.27
N ALA A 292 10.15 -3.13 9.28
CA ALA A 292 10.09 -1.93 8.45
C ALA A 292 11.36 -1.80 7.62
N PHE A 293 11.21 -1.41 6.36
CA PHE A 293 12.31 -1.18 5.44
C PHE A 293 12.12 0.14 4.68
N THR A 294 13.21 0.64 4.10
CA THR A 294 13.17 1.84 3.27
C THR A 294 12.77 1.45 1.85
N VAL A 295 11.74 2.10 1.33
CA VAL A 295 11.28 1.94 -0.04
C VAL A 295 11.97 2.99 -0.92
N TYR A 296 12.50 2.54 -2.04
CA TYR A 296 13.13 3.35 -3.07
C TYR A 296 12.25 3.37 -4.34
N GLU A 297 12.56 4.27 -5.28
CA GLU A 297 11.81 4.38 -6.55
C GLU A 297 11.84 3.08 -7.38
N ASP A 298 12.94 2.33 -7.34
CA ASP A 298 13.05 1.05 -8.03
C ASP A 298 12.07 -0.01 -7.52
N PHE A 299 11.76 -0.03 -6.22
CA PHE A 299 10.82 -1.00 -5.61
C PHE A 299 9.41 -0.92 -6.22
N ALA A 300 8.98 0.26 -6.67
CA ALA A 300 7.67 0.41 -7.33
C ALA A 300 7.55 -0.43 -8.63
N HIS A 301 8.68 -0.86 -9.19
CA HIS A 301 8.75 -1.66 -10.40
C HIS A 301 8.95 -3.15 -10.11
N TYR A 302 9.09 -3.56 -8.84
CA TYR A 302 9.31 -4.96 -8.50
C TYR A 302 8.18 -5.85 -9.03
N LYS A 303 8.57 -6.91 -9.77
CA LYS A 303 7.65 -7.92 -10.32
C LYS A 303 7.94 -9.31 -9.76
N SER A 304 9.19 -9.74 -9.76
CA SER A 304 9.59 -11.09 -9.32
C SER A 304 11.07 -11.14 -8.92
N GLY A 305 11.49 -12.20 -8.22
CA GLY A 305 12.87 -12.43 -7.80
C GLY A 305 13.21 -11.92 -6.40
N VAL A 306 14.49 -11.72 -6.11
CA VAL A 306 14.96 -11.23 -4.80
C VAL A 306 15.25 -9.73 -4.90
N TYR A 307 14.34 -8.91 -4.36
CA TYR A 307 14.51 -7.46 -4.41
C TYR A 307 15.75 -7.02 -3.62
N LYS A 308 16.59 -6.21 -4.28
CA LYS A 308 17.59 -5.37 -3.64
C LYS A 308 17.66 -4.03 -4.36
N HIS A 309 17.90 -2.97 -3.59
CA HIS A 309 17.99 -1.63 -4.14
C HIS A 309 19.19 -1.50 -5.09
N ILE A 310 18.95 -0.99 -6.29
CA ILE A 310 19.94 -0.72 -7.34
C ILE A 310 19.99 0.76 -7.69
N THR A 311 18.83 1.44 -7.78
CA THR A 311 18.73 2.81 -8.31
C THR A 311 17.54 3.57 -7.74
N GLY A 312 17.55 4.89 -7.92
CA GLY A 312 16.47 5.77 -7.49
C GLY A 312 16.58 6.26 -6.04
N SER A 313 15.81 7.30 -5.73
CA SER A 313 15.86 7.97 -4.44
C SER A 313 15.04 7.26 -3.38
N ALA A 314 15.40 7.45 -2.11
CA ALA A 314 14.61 6.98 -0.98
C ALA A 314 13.26 7.72 -0.92
N LEU A 315 12.16 6.97 -0.87
CA LEU A 315 10.80 7.50 -0.87
C LEU A 315 10.21 7.58 0.54
N GLY A 316 10.51 6.62 1.41
CA GLY A 316 9.97 6.56 2.76
C GLY A 316 10.11 5.17 3.38
N GLY A 317 9.53 4.97 4.56
CA GLY A 317 9.51 3.67 5.23
C GLY A 317 8.19 2.94 5.04
N HIS A 318 8.25 1.63 4.83
CA HIS A 318 7.07 0.77 4.75
C HIS A 318 7.22 -0.38 5.74
N ALA A 319 6.13 -0.75 6.40
CA ALA A 319 6.08 -1.86 7.35
C ALA A 319 5.35 -3.03 6.72
N VAL A 320 5.89 -4.23 6.93
CA VAL A 320 5.37 -5.49 6.40
C VAL A 320 5.47 -6.57 7.48
N LYS A 321 4.67 -7.61 7.32
CA LYS A 321 4.80 -8.84 8.08
C LYS A 321 5.90 -9.70 7.46
N LEU A 322 6.85 -10.17 8.26
CA LEU A 322 7.89 -11.13 7.85
C LEU A 322 7.46 -12.53 8.27
N ILE A 323 7.35 -13.45 7.30
CA ILE A 323 6.82 -14.81 7.49
C ILE A 323 7.85 -15.92 7.27
N GLY A 324 9.03 -15.62 6.74
CA GLY A 324 10.01 -16.65 6.45
C GLY A 324 11.28 -16.17 5.78
N TRP A 325 12.08 -17.13 5.32
CA TRP A 325 13.32 -16.91 4.58
C TRP A 325 13.59 -18.08 3.63
N GLY A 326 14.49 -17.86 2.69
CA GLY A 326 15.02 -18.91 1.85
C GLY A 326 16.33 -18.51 1.19
N THR A 327 16.86 -19.43 0.39
CA THR A 327 18.01 -19.17 -0.48
C THR A 327 17.61 -19.53 -1.90
N SER A 328 17.84 -18.62 -2.85
CA SER A 328 17.56 -18.84 -4.26
C SER A 328 18.42 -19.96 -4.84
N ASP A 329 18.08 -20.42 -6.04
CA ASP A 329 18.88 -21.41 -6.76
C ASP A 329 20.30 -20.88 -7.07
N ASP A 330 20.43 -19.57 -7.24
CA ASP A 330 21.70 -18.87 -7.44
C ASP A 330 22.49 -18.65 -6.14
N GLY A 331 21.96 -19.10 -4.99
CA GLY A 331 22.63 -18.98 -3.68
C GLY A 331 22.41 -17.65 -2.96
N GLU A 332 21.46 -16.82 -3.40
CA GLU A 332 21.14 -15.53 -2.75
C GLU A 332 20.10 -15.74 -1.64
N ASP A 333 20.46 -15.37 -0.40
CA ASP A 333 19.55 -15.43 0.74
C ASP A 333 18.50 -14.31 0.68
N TYR A 334 17.26 -14.64 1.01
CA TYR A 334 16.13 -13.72 0.96
C TYR A 334 15.15 -13.91 2.11
N TRP A 335 14.41 -12.84 2.39
CA TRP A 335 13.28 -12.84 3.32
C TRP A 335 11.97 -13.03 2.56
N VAL A 336 11.01 -13.69 3.19
CA VAL A 336 9.63 -13.81 2.69
C VAL A 336 8.72 -12.97 3.56
N SER A 337 8.06 -11.99 2.95
CA SER A 337 7.07 -11.11 3.59
C SER A 337 5.72 -11.22 2.90
#